data_AF-A0A160HX86-F1
#
_entry.id   AF-A0A160HX86-F1
#
_cell.length_a   1.000
_cell.length_b   1.000
_cell.length_c   1.000
_cell.angle_alpha   90.00
_cell.angle_beta   90.00
_cell.angle_gamma   90.00
#
_symmetry.space_group_name_H-M   'P 1'
#
loop_
_entity.id
_entity.type
_entity.pdbx_description
1 polymer ?
#
loop_
_entity_poly.entity_id
_entity_poly.type
_entity_poly.pdbx_seq_one_letter_code
_entity_poly.pdbx_strand_id
1 'polypeptide(L)'
;MIFSDPNLGDRVRSASTVAVLREPAFLVLDRVSNLDPADQIRATFLAAVAMALGAGINPHEEVTRSLRMMSDAEADHTVHVQAIRDYAENELRRFV
;
A
#
# COMPACT_ATOMS: atom_id res chain seq x y z
N MET A 1 3.81 30.02 -17.57
CA MET A 1 3.40 28.83 -16.79
C MET A 1 3.74 27.62 -17.64
N ILE A 2 4.93 27.05 -17.47
CA ILE A 2 5.34 25.82 -18.14
C ILE A 2 5.12 24.72 -17.11
N PHE A 3 4.09 23.90 -17.31
CA PHE A 3 3.95 22.65 -16.55
C PHE A 3 5.05 21.72 -17.07
N SER A 4 6.19 21.71 -16.39
CA SER A 4 7.19 20.68 -16.61
C SER A 4 6.56 19.36 -16.21
N ASP A 5 6.34 18.48 -17.19
CA ASP A 5 6.09 17.07 -16.95
C ASP A 5 7.11 16.57 -15.92
N PRO A 6 6.69 15.83 -14.87
CA PRO A 6 7.65 15.21 -13.96
C PRO A 6 8.63 14.39 -14.81
N ASN A 7 9.90 14.77 -14.77
CA ASN A 7 10.97 14.23 -15.60
C ASN A 7 10.90 12.70 -15.55
N LEU A 8 11.10 12.05 -16.69
CA LEU A 8 11.06 10.59 -16.80
C LEU A 8 11.91 9.89 -15.72
N GLY A 9 13.03 10.50 -15.30
CA GLY A 9 13.87 10.04 -14.20
C GLY A 9 13.18 9.99 -12.83
N ASP A 10 12.28 10.93 -12.51
CA ASP A 10 11.53 10.94 -11.26
C ASP A 10 10.46 9.84 -11.26
N ARG A 11 9.82 9.59 -12.41
CA ARG A 11 8.85 8.49 -12.58
C ARG A 11 9.53 7.12 -12.42
N VAL A 12 10.71 6.93 -13.02
CA VAL A 12 11.48 5.68 -12.90
C VAL A 12 11.95 5.44 -11.45
N ARG A 13 12.39 6.49 -10.74
CA ARG A 13 12.77 6.38 -9.32
C ARG A 13 11.57 6.08 -8.42
N SER A 14 10.42 6.73 -8.65
CA SER A 14 9.18 6.45 -7.93
C SER A 14 8.74 5.01 -8.14
N ALA A 15 8.67 4.55 -9.40
CA ALA A 15 8.33 3.17 -9.75
C ALA A 15 9.30 2.17 -9.10
N SER A 16 10.61 2.46 -9.09
CA SER A 16 11.61 1.62 -8.40
C SER A 16 11.42 1.60 -6.88
N THR A 17 11.01 2.72 -6.28
CA THR A 17 10.77 2.83 -4.83
C THR A 17 9.50 2.10 -4.43
N VAL A 18 8.46 2.18 -5.25
CA VAL A 18 7.20 1.47 -5.00
C VAL A 18 7.37 -0.03 -5.24
N ALA A 19 8.16 -0.42 -6.25
CA ALA A 19 8.41 -1.83 -6.56
C ALA A 19 8.98 -2.62 -5.37
N VAL A 20 9.90 -2.01 -4.60
CA VAL A 20 10.50 -2.66 -3.42
C VAL A 20 9.53 -2.82 -2.24
N LEU A 21 8.38 -2.13 -2.25
CA LEU A 21 7.38 -2.21 -1.19
C LEU A 21 6.33 -3.30 -1.42
N ARG A 22 6.22 -3.83 -2.65
CA ARG A 22 5.13 -4.74 -3.05
C ARG A 22 5.15 -6.08 -2.32
N GLU A 23 6.30 -6.73 -2.27
CA GLU A 23 6.47 -8.00 -1.53
C GLU A 23 6.36 -7.80 -0.01
N PRO A 24 6.99 -6.78 0.61
CA PRO A 24 6.77 -6.47 2.03
C PRO A 24 5.29 -6.24 2.38
N ALA A 25 4.54 -5.52 1.54
CA ALA A 25 3.11 -5.31 1.75
C ALA A 25 2.33 -6.63 1.73
N PHE A 26 2.69 -7.54 0.82
CA PHE A 26 2.11 -8.89 0.78
C PHE A 26 2.41 -9.69 2.06
N LEU A 27 3.65 -9.63 2.56
CA LEU A 27 4.04 -10.33 3.80
C LEU A 27 3.31 -9.80 5.05
N VAL A 28 2.98 -8.51 5.09
CA VAL A 28 2.15 -7.95 6.17
C VAL A 28 0.75 -8.59 6.15
N LEU A 29 0.14 -8.72 4.98
CA LEU A 29 -1.16 -9.36 4.82
C LEU A 29 -1.09 -10.86 5.16
N ASP A 30 -0.09 -11.58 4.63
CA ASP A 30 0.12 -13.00 4.91
C ASP A 30 0.18 -13.28 6.42
N ARG A 31 0.87 -12.41 7.16
CA ARG A 31 1.00 -12.55 8.61
C ARG A 31 -0.34 -12.41 9.36
N VAL A 32 -1.25 -11.56 8.89
CA VAL A 32 -2.55 -11.33 9.55
C VAL A 32 -3.67 -12.23 9.01
N SER A 33 -3.41 -13.00 7.95
CA SER A 33 -4.41 -13.82 7.25
C SER A 33 -5.09 -14.90 8.11
N ASN A 34 -4.49 -15.28 9.25
CA ASN A 34 -5.06 -16.22 10.21
C ASN A 34 -6.08 -15.60 11.18
N LEU A 35 -6.32 -14.29 11.12
CA LEU A 35 -7.33 -13.60 11.94
C LEU A 35 -8.69 -13.60 11.26
N ASP A 36 -9.74 -13.27 12.02
CA ASP A 36 -11.06 -12.97 11.46
C ASP A 36 -10.92 -11.91 10.35
N PRO A 37 -11.53 -12.10 9.16
CA PRO A 37 -11.41 -11.19 8.03
C PRO A 37 -11.66 -9.71 8.37
N ALA A 38 -12.64 -9.42 9.23
CA ALA A 38 -12.95 -8.06 9.65
C ALA A 38 -11.84 -7.43 10.50
N ASP A 39 -11.08 -8.25 11.23
CA ASP A 39 -9.96 -7.82 12.07
C ASP A 39 -8.66 -7.64 11.30
N GLN A 40 -8.47 -8.27 10.14
CA GLN A 40 -7.23 -8.19 9.36
C GLN A 40 -6.92 -6.75 8.92
N ILE A 41 -7.93 -6.06 8.36
CA ILE A 41 -7.80 -4.66 7.93
C ILE A 41 -7.58 -3.77 9.17
N ARG A 42 -8.36 -3.97 10.23
CA ARG A 42 -8.26 -3.18 11.46
C ARG A 42 -6.88 -3.31 12.11
N ALA A 43 -6.36 -4.52 12.23
CA ALA A 43 -5.04 -4.80 12.78
C ALA A 43 -3.93 -4.15 11.94
N THR A 44 -4.03 -4.23 10.62
CA THR A 44 -3.05 -3.64 9.70
C THR A 44 -3.01 -2.11 9.83
N PHE A 45 -4.17 -1.45 9.82
CA PHE A 45 -4.24 0.00 10.00
C PHE A 45 -3.83 0.45 11.40
N LEU A 46 -4.20 -0.32 12.44
CA LEU A 46 -3.76 -0.03 13.82
C LEU A 46 -2.23 -0.06 13.93
N ALA A 47 -1.58 -1.07 13.36
CA ALA A 47 -0.12 -1.15 13.32
C ALA A 47 0.50 0.02 12.54
N ALA A 48 -0.04 0.35 11.37
CA ALA A 48 0.44 1.47 10.56
C ALA A 48 0.35 2.82 11.30
N VAL A 49 -0.79 3.10 11.95
CA VAL A 49 -0.99 4.32 12.73
C VAL A 49 -0.05 4.36 13.94
N ALA A 50 0.10 3.26 14.67
CA ALA A 50 1.00 3.20 15.83
C ALA A 50 2.46 3.46 15.43
N MET A 51 2.92 2.88 14.31
CA MET A 51 4.26 3.12 13.78
C MET A 51 4.45 4.58 13.34
N ALA A 52 3.48 5.14 12.60
CA ALA A 52 3.55 6.52 12.14
C ALA A 52 3.63 7.50 13.31
N LEU A 53 2.77 7.35 14.33
CA LEU A 53 2.82 8.18 15.53
C LEU A 53 4.15 8.03 16.28
N GLY A 54 4.66 6.80 16.44
CA GLY A 54 5.96 6.54 17.08
C GLY A 54 7.13 7.16 16.33
N ALA A 55 7.05 7.27 15.00
CA ALA A 55 8.07 7.89 14.15
C ALA A 55 7.91 9.41 14.01
N GLY A 56 6.88 10.01 14.61
CA GLY A 56 6.57 11.45 14.45
C GLY A 56 5.99 11.81 13.07
N ILE A 57 5.44 10.84 12.34
CA ILE A 57 4.80 11.01 11.04
C ILE A 57 3.29 11.19 11.26
N ASN A 58 2.68 12.16 10.56
CA ASN A 58 1.24 12.30 10.55
C ASN A 58 0.58 11.13 9.78
N PRO A 59 -0.19 10.25 10.43
CA PRO A 59 -0.75 9.06 9.77
C PRO A 59 -1.68 9.43 8.59
N HIS A 60 -2.39 10.55 8.67
CA HIS A 60 -3.28 10.99 7.60
C HIS A 60 -2.50 11.40 6.33
N GLU A 61 -1.35 12.05 6.50
CA GLU A 61 -0.49 12.41 5.37
C GLU A 61 0.13 11.15 4.74
N GLU A 62 0.49 10.16 5.55
CA GLU A 62 1.08 8.92 5.05
C GLU A 62 0.09 8.05 4.29
N VAL A 63 -1.17 8.00 4.73
CA VAL A 63 -2.26 7.40 3.93
C VAL A 63 -2.41 8.14 2.60
N THR A 64 -2.38 9.47 2.61
CA THR A 64 -2.48 10.28 1.39
C THR A 64 -1.31 10.02 0.43
N ARG A 65 -0.09 9.87 0.97
CA ARG A 65 1.10 9.50 0.20
C ARG A 65 0.95 8.10 -0.40
N SER A 66 0.54 7.13 0.40
CA SER A 66 0.33 5.74 -0.02
C SER A 66 -0.70 5.64 -1.15
N LEU A 67 -1.80 6.39 -1.07
CA LEU A 67 -2.82 6.45 -2.12
C LEU A 67 -2.26 6.98 -3.45
N ARG A 68 -1.37 7.98 -3.41
CA ARG A 68 -0.70 8.50 -4.63
C ARG A 68 0.26 7.49 -5.23
N MET A 69 0.87 6.64 -4.40
CA MET A 69 1.79 5.59 -4.84
C MET A 69 1.06 4.41 -5.48
N MET A 70 -0.26 4.25 -5.27
CA MET A 70 -1.01 3.10 -5.80
C MET A 70 -0.97 3.01 -7.33
N SER A 71 -1.01 4.13 -8.06
CA SER A 71 -0.90 4.09 -9.52
C SER A 71 0.42 3.50 -10.00
N ASP A 72 1.51 3.79 -9.29
CA ASP A 72 2.84 3.24 -9.57
C ASP A 72 2.96 1.79 -9.04
N ALA A 73 2.21 1.46 -7.99
CA ALA A 73 2.14 0.12 -7.40
C ALA A 73 1.41 -0.87 -8.31
N GLU A 74 0.52 -0.39 -9.16
CA GLU A 74 -0.32 -1.15 -10.10
C GLU A 74 0.25 -1.19 -11.55
N ALA A 75 1.30 -0.44 -11.85
CA ALA A 75 1.91 -0.42 -13.19
C ALA A 75 2.61 -1.75 -13.56
N ASP A 76 2.65 -2.10 -14.85
CA ASP A 76 3.05 -3.40 -15.45
C ASP A 76 3.95 -4.34 -14.59
N HIS A 77 3.50 -5.60 -14.45
CA HIS A 77 4.11 -6.73 -13.71
C HIS A 77 4.00 -6.70 -12.17
N THR A 78 2.77 -6.62 -11.63
CA THR A 78 2.53 -6.45 -10.17
C THR A 78 1.69 -7.54 -9.53
N VAL A 79 2.18 -8.78 -9.62
CA VAL A 79 1.50 -9.97 -9.06
C VAL A 79 1.12 -9.82 -7.57
N HIS A 80 1.96 -9.18 -6.75
CA HIS A 80 1.70 -9.02 -5.30
C HIS A 80 0.56 -8.05 -4.99
N VAL A 81 0.54 -6.88 -5.64
CA VAL A 81 -0.51 -5.86 -5.42
C VAL A 81 -1.84 -6.36 -5.97
N GLN A 82 -1.82 -7.02 -7.13
CA GLN A 82 -3.03 -7.65 -7.67
C GLN A 82 -3.55 -8.76 -6.74
N ALA A 83 -2.68 -9.61 -6.20
CA ALA A 83 -3.09 -10.65 -5.24
C ALA A 83 -3.72 -10.06 -3.97
N ILE A 84 -3.18 -8.96 -3.44
CA ILE A 84 -3.78 -8.25 -2.28
C ILE A 84 -5.19 -7.75 -2.63
N ARG A 85 -5.38 -7.18 -3.83
CA ARG A 85 -6.69 -6.69 -4.28
C ARG A 85 -7.68 -7.82 -4.48
N ASP A 86 -7.28 -8.88 -5.18
CA ASP A 86 -8.12 -10.04 -5.44
C ASP A 86 -8.55 -10.70 -4.12
N TYR A 87 -7.63 -10.80 -3.15
CA TYR A 87 -7.96 -11.27 -1.80
C TYR A 87 -8.96 -10.34 -1.10
N ALA A 88 -8.72 -9.03 -1.13
CA ALA A 88 -9.62 -8.06 -0.51
C ALA A 88 -11.03 -8.10 -1.12
N GLU A 89 -11.13 -8.20 -2.44
CA GLU A 89 -12.40 -8.22 -3.18
C GLU A 89 -13.20 -9.51 -2.96
N ASN A 90 -12.52 -10.67 -2.89
CA ASN A 90 -13.16 -11.97 -2.80
C ASN A 90 -13.37 -12.47 -1.36
N GLU A 91 -12.40 -12.22 -0.48
CA GLU A 91 -12.37 -12.78 0.87
C GLU A 91 -12.72 -11.74 1.93
N LEU A 92 -12.24 -10.50 1.84
CA LEU A 92 -12.48 -9.51 2.91
C LEU A 92 -13.80 -8.76 2.75
N ARG A 93 -14.16 -8.35 1.53
CA ARG A 93 -15.31 -7.46 1.23
C ARG A 93 -16.65 -7.89 1.85
N ARG A 94 -16.83 -9.18 2.12
CA ARG A 94 -18.08 -9.73 2.68
C ARG A 94 -18.21 -9.51 4.19
N PHE A 95 -17.13 -9.12 4.87
CA PHE A 95 -17.03 -9.04 6.32
C PHE A 95 -16.72 -7.64 6.85
N VAL A 96 -16.47 -6.68 5.95
CA VAL A 96 -16.20 -5.26 6.26
C VAL A 96 -17.39 -4.36 5.96
#